data_AF-A0AAV2B4D4-F1
#
_entry.id   AF-A0AAV2B4D4-F1
#
_cell.length_a   1.000
_cell.length_b   1.000
_cell.length_c   1.000
_cell.angle_alpha   90.00
_cell.angle_beta   90.00
_cell.angle_gamma   90.00
#
_symmetry.space_group_name_H-M   'P 1'
#
loop_
_entity.id
_entity.type
_entity.pdbx_description
1 polymer ?
#
loop_
_entity_poly.entity_id
_entity_poly.type
_entity_poly.pdbx_seq_one_letter_code
_entity_poly.pdbx_strand_id
1 'polypeptide(L)'
;MARFVSLETIILTSTFFICVFSIWTNYCAAFSVSDLKRFHCDDFCKIVACESIADCSKGRIIRNASYCGCCDACIKFLEINEPCEKPVEGSLKDIKAPRCKDGLKCINGKCSQACSRHLDYLNQSMGISFNIHPQEHCTKTGDFERLQCIKDLCYCANPITGEVESRIVKTAYISKLPCYCARDTIDSLRQYSMLQCESFGNYRRLQCFEEDMCFCVDDDGDIIYRMWNKTEEVEDKQCDDILTYLYNPS
;
A
#
# COMPACT_ATOMS: atom_id res chain seq x y z
N MET A 1 -8.65 -59.62 20.83
CA MET A 1 -7.93 -59.82 19.57
C MET A 1 -8.84 -59.45 18.41
N ALA A 2 -8.69 -58.24 17.86
CA ALA A 2 -9.30 -57.84 16.59
C ALA A 2 -8.19 -57.15 15.79
N ARG A 3 -7.87 -57.71 14.62
CA ARG A 3 -6.71 -57.35 13.80
C ARG A 3 -7.00 -56.06 13.04
N PHE A 4 -6.06 -55.12 13.10
CA PHE A 4 -5.94 -54.00 12.18
C PHE A 4 -5.78 -54.53 10.74
N VAL A 5 -6.59 -54.04 9.81
CA VAL A 5 -6.34 -54.17 8.36
C VAL A 5 -6.03 -52.78 7.84
N SER A 6 -4.82 -52.66 7.31
CA SER A 6 -4.26 -51.46 6.67
C SER A 6 -5.18 -50.93 5.58
N LEU A 7 -5.55 -49.65 5.64
CA LEU A 7 -6.16 -48.92 4.53
C LEU A 7 -5.05 -48.09 3.87
N GLU A 8 -4.44 -48.61 2.82
CA GLU A 8 -3.58 -47.79 1.95
C GLU A 8 -4.48 -46.86 1.12
N THR A 9 -4.68 -45.65 1.61
CA THR A 9 -5.30 -44.56 0.85
C THR A 9 -4.27 -44.02 -0.15
N ILE A 10 -4.32 -44.49 -1.39
CA ILE A 10 -3.59 -43.86 -2.50
C ILE A 10 -4.37 -42.58 -2.88
N ILE A 11 -3.93 -41.45 -2.34
CA ILE A 11 -4.40 -40.12 -2.72
C ILE A 11 -3.68 -39.72 -4.00
N LEU A 12 -4.30 -39.92 -5.18
CA LEU A 12 -3.73 -39.43 -6.45
C LEU A 12 -4.71 -38.72 -7.38
N THR A 13 -6.00 -38.59 -7.07
CA THR A 13 -6.93 -37.75 -7.86
C THR A 13 -8.02 -37.13 -6.98
N SER A 14 -8.58 -35.99 -7.40
CA SER A 14 -9.56 -35.16 -6.68
C SER A 14 -10.96 -35.79 -6.51
N THR A 15 -11.07 -37.10 -6.61
CA THR A 15 -12.33 -37.87 -6.61
C THR A 15 -12.11 -39.19 -5.87
N PHE A 16 -13.02 -39.53 -4.95
CA PHE A 16 -13.02 -40.84 -4.29
C PHE A 16 -14.35 -41.54 -4.53
N PHE A 17 -14.32 -42.87 -4.61
CA PHE A 17 -15.49 -43.70 -4.86
C PHE A 17 -15.90 -44.41 -3.58
N ILE A 18 -17.14 -44.20 -3.13
CA ILE A 18 -17.72 -45.04 -2.07
C ILE A 18 -18.65 -46.04 -2.75
N CYS A 19 -18.34 -47.32 -2.56
CA CYS A 19 -19.16 -48.42 -3.05
C CYS A 19 -19.78 -49.16 -1.87
N VAL A 20 -21.11 -49.26 -1.86
CA VAL A 20 -21.84 -50.09 -0.90
C VAL A 20 -22.19 -51.40 -1.58
N PHE A 21 -21.58 -52.47 -1.11
CA PHE A 21 -21.84 -53.83 -1.60
C PHE A 21 -22.92 -54.48 -0.73
N SER A 22 -24.12 -54.61 -1.29
CA SER A 22 -25.19 -55.40 -0.68
C SER A 22 -25.49 -56.61 -1.55
N ILE A 23 -26.11 -57.64 -0.97
CA ILE A 23 -26.33 -58.95 -1.62
C ILE A 23 -27.17 -58.83 -2.92
N TRP A 24 -27.90 -57.72 -3.13
CA TRP A 24 -28.81 -57.56 -4.26
C TRP A 24 -28.54 -56.36 -5.18
N THR A 25 -27.65 -55.42 -4.82
CA THR A 25 -27.19 -54.35 -5.72
C THR A 25 -25.80 -53.83 -5.33
N ASN A 26 -24.98 -53.55 -6.36
CA ASN A 26 -23.74 -52.79 -6.25
C ASN A 26 -24.01 -51.34 -6.64
N TYR A 27 -23.92 -50.41 -5.68
CA TYR A 27 -24.02 -48.99 -5.96
C TYR A 27 -22.69 -48.32 -5.62
N CYS A 28 -22.04 -47.76 -6.65
CA CYS A 28 -20.85 -46.94 -6.50
C CYS A 28 -21.20 -45.52 -6.90
N ALA A 29 -21.12 -44.60 -5.94
CA ALA A 29 -21.22 -43.18 -6.23
C ALA A 29 -19.81 -42.58 -6.32
N ALA A 30 -19.56 -41.84 -7.40
CA ALA A 30 -18.41 -40.97 -7.51
C ALA A 30 -18.69 -39.71 -6.70
N PHE A 31 -17.89 -39.43 -5.68
CA PHE A 31 -17.93 -38.15 -4.97
C PHE A 31 -16.74 -37.31 -5.41
N SER A 32 -17.02 -36.12 -5.95
CA SER A 32 -15.96 -35.14 -6.21
C SER A 32 -15.69 -34.34 -4.94
N VAL A 33 -14.43 -34.05 -4.64
CA VAL A 33 -14.07 -33.13 -3.54
C VAL A 33 -14.68 -31.74 -3.79
N SER A 34 -15.01 -31.40 -5.04
CA SER A 34 -15.75 -30.17 -5.37
C SER A 34 -17.20 -30.15 -4.89
N ASP A 35 -17.78 -31.30 -4.51
CA ASP A 35 -19.14 -31.39 -3.96
C ASP A 35 -19.19 -31.16 -2.45
N LEU A 36 -18.04 -31.01 -1.78
CA LEU A 36 -17.93 -30.51 -0.40
C LEU A 36 -18.13 -28.97 -0.34
N LYS A 37 -19.22 -28.47 -0.93
CA LYS A 37 -19.63 -27.07 -0.81
C LYS A 37 -20.49 -26.86 0.44
N ARG A 38 -19.78 -26.53 1.53
CA ARG A 38 -20.16 -25.70 2.70
C ARG A 38 -19.61 -26.35 3.98
N PHE A 39 -18.36 -26.03 4.30
CA PHE A 39 -18.03 -25.89 5.73
C PHE A 39 -18.81 -24.67 6.23
N HIS A 40 -19.84 -24.90 7.03
CA HIS A 40 -20.49 -23.83 7.79
C HIS A 40 -19.46 -23.31 8.80
N CYS A 41 -19.01 -22.08 8.60
CA CYS A 41 -18.03 -21.42 9.46
C CYS A 41 -18.51 -21.29 10.93
N ASP A 42 -19.83 -21.36 11.18
CA ASP A 42 -20.45 -21.12 12.50
C ASP A 42 -20.02 -22.13 13.57
N ASP A 43 -19.86 -23.41 13.22
CA ASP A 43 -19.40 -24.45 14.15
C ASP A 43 -17.88 -24.65 14.12
N PHE A 44 -17.20 -24.07 13.13
CA PHE A 44 -15.77 -24.23 12.93
C PHE A 44 -14.95 -23.63 14.08
N CYS A 45 -15.40 -22.49 14.63
CA CYS A 45 -14.72 -21.83 15.75
C CYS A 45 -14.71 -22.66 17.04
N LYS A 46 -15.64 -23.62 17.20
CA LYS A 46 -15.71 -24.47 18.39
C LYS A 46 -14.68 -25.59 18.37
N ILE A 47 -14.13 -25.90 17.21
CA ILE A 47 -13.27 -27.07 16.96
C ILE A 47 -11.84 -26.63 16.61
N VAL A 48 -11.67 -25.42 16.06
CA VAL A 48 -10.35 -24.90 15.70
C VAL A 48 -9.59 -24.40 16.94
N ALA A 49 -8.37 -24.89 17.12
CA ALA A 49 -7.43 -24.33 18.09
C ALA A 49 -6.54 -23.31 17.38
N CYS A 50 -6.58 -22.06 17.82
CA CYS A 50 -5.75 -21.00 17.24
C CYS A 50 -4.29 -21.14 17.67
N GLU A 51 -3.39 -20.99 16.71
CA GLU A 51 -1.95 -20.94 16.94
C GLU A 51 -1.55 -19.57 17.51
N SER A 52 -0.60 -19.54 18.45
CA SER A 52 -0.06 -18.28 18.96
C SER A 52 0.85 -17.61 17.94
N ILE A 53 0.67 -16.30 17.75
CA ILE A 53 1.47 -15.51 16.81
C ILE A 53 2.81 -15.17 17.47
N ALA A 54 3.87 -15.89 17.11
CA ALA A 54 5.20 -15.74 17.74
C ALA A 54 6.00 -14.53 17.21
N ASP A 55 5.84 -14.15 15.93
CA ASP A 55 6.55 -13.01 15.33
C ASP A 55 5.69 -12.32 14.25
N CYS A 56 5.37 -11.05 14.49
CA CYS A 56 4.68 -10.17 13.55
C CYS A 56 5.38 -8.81 13.40
N SER A 57 6.70 -8.77 13.55
CA SER A 57 7.50 -7.54 13.52
C SER A 57 7.43 -6.76 12.20
N LYS A 58 7.26 -7.45 11.06
CA LYS A 58 7.16 -6.86 9.70
C LYS A 58 5.73 -6.95 9.12
N GLY A 59 4.73 -6.94 9.98
CA GLY A 59 3.36 -7.18 9.59
C GLY A 59 2.36 -6.51 10.50
N ARG A 60 1.09 -6.80 10.26
CA ARG A 60 -0.01 -6.38 11.12
C ARG A 60 -0.85 -7.58 11.53
N ILE A 61 -1.14 -7.68 12.82
CA ILE A 61 -2.11 -8.64 13.33
C ILE A 61 -3.50 -8.15 12.95
N ILE A 62 -4.23 -8.95 12.18
CA ILE A 62 -5.64 -8.74 11.90
C ILE A 62 -6.44 -9.73 12.73
N ARG A 63 -7.35 -9.19 13.54
CA ARG A 63 -8.22 -10.00 14.39
C ARG A 63 -9.23 -10.77 13.57
N ASN A 64 -9.52 -12.00 13.97
CA ASN A 64 -10.51 -12.84 13.28
C ASN A 64 -10.28 -12.87 11.77
N ALA A 65 -9.01 -12.87 11.36
CA ALA A 65 -8.69 -12.86 9.96
C ALA A 65 -8.76 -14.28 9.43
N SER A 66 -8.34 -15.30 10.20
CA SER A 66 -8.09 -16.67 9.73
C SER A 66 -9.13 -17.66 10.17
N TYR A 67 -9.13 -18.83 9.50
CA TYR A 67 -9.95 -19.95 9.91
C TYR A 67 -11.43 -19.53 10.01
N CYS A 68 -12.05 -19.08 8.91
CA CYS A 68 -13.44 -18.61 8.93
C CYS A 68 -13.72 -17.43 9.88
N GLY A 69 -12.70 -16.68 10.26
CA GLY A 69 -12.81 -15.58 11.21
C GLY A 69 -12.74 -15.99 12.68
N CYS A 70 -12.25 -17.19 12.98
CA CYS A 70 -12.13 -17.69 14.34
C CYS A 70 -10.80 -17.31 15.01
N CYS A 71 -9.74 -17.06 14.21
CA CYS A 71 -8.39 -16.85 14.73
C CYS A 71 -7.75 -15.59 14.16
N ASP A 72 -6.94 -14.94 14.99
CA ASP A 72 -6.09 -13.84 14.57
C ASP A 72 -5.03 -14.32 13.58
N ALA A 73 -4.57 -13.43 12.70
CA ALA A 73 -3.47 -13.73 11.78
C ALA A 73 -2.52 -12.55 11.65
N CYS A 74 -1.23 -12.83 11.55
CA CYS A 74 -0.25 -11.85 11.14
C CYS A 74 -0.15 -11.80 9.62
N ILE A 75 -0.46 -10.65 9.02
CA ILE A 75 -0.21 -10.39 7.60
C ILE A 75 1.14 -9.69 7.48
N LYS A 76 2.10 -10.32 6.80
CA LYS A 76 3.39 -9.70 6.46
C LYS A 76 3.22 -8.77 5.26
N PHE A 77 3.87 -7.62 5.31
CA PHE A 77 3.87 -6.68 4.21
C PHE A 77 5.05 -6.93 3.26
N LEU A 78 4.75 -6.97 1.96
CA LEU A 78 5.72 -7.10 0.88
C LEU A 78 6.11 -5.70 0.38
N GLU A 79 7.40 -5.51 0.18
CA GLU A 79 7.99 -4.27 -0.34
C GLU A 79 7.89 -4.22 -1.88
N ILE A 80 8.36 -3.12 -2.47
CA ILE A 80 8.34 -2.93 -3.92
C ILE A 80 9.12 -4.03 -4.66
N ASN A 81 8.61 -4.44 -5.82
CA ASN A 81 9.13 -5.51 -6.69
C ASN A 81 9.16 -6.91 -6.09
N GLU A 82 8.78 -7.08 -4.82
CA GLU A 82 8.69 -8.39 -4.20
C GLU A 82 7.60 -9.24 -4.87
N PRO A 83 7.83 -10.56 -4.99
CA PRO A 83 6.89 -11.46 -5.60
C PRO A 83 5.61 -11.55 -4.76
N CYS A 84 4.45 -11.52 -5.42
CA CYS A 84 3.15 -11.55 -4.78
C CYS A 84 2.17 -12.43 -5.57
N GLU A 85 1.15 -12.93 -4.88
CA GLU A 85 0.06 -13.68 -5.51
C GLU A 85 -1.25 -12.89 -5.35
N LYS A 86 -2.10 -12.91 -6.38
CA LYS A 86 -3.44 -12.33 -6.27
C LYS A 86 -4.32 -13.27 -5.44
N PRO A 87 -5.09 -12.75 -4.46
CA PRO A 87 -6.03 -13.59 -3.71
C PRO A 87 -7.03 -14.23 -4.67
N VAL A 88 -7.27 -15.53 -4.49
CA VAL A 88 -8.20 -16.30 -5.32
C VAL A 88 -9.54 -16.26 -4.61
N GLU A 89 -10.48 -15.46 -5.12
CA GLU A 89 -11.82 -15.32 -4.55
C GLU A 89 -12.43 -16.70 -4.24
N GLY A 90 -12.75 -16.92 -2.96
CA GLY A 90 -13.37 -18.15 -2.47
C GLY A 90 -12.42 -19.22 -1.95
N SER A 91 -11.11 -18.97 -1.84
CA SER A 91 -10.17 -19.89 -1.20
C SER A 91 -9.88 -19.52 0.26
N LEU A 92 -9.92 -20.50 1.16
CA LEU A 92 -9.46 -20.39 2.55
C LEU A 92 -7.97 -19.96 2.70
N LYS A 93 -7.24 -19.86 1.57
CA LYS A 93 -5.83 -19.48 1.48
C LYS A 93 -5.56 -17.98 1.66
N ASP A 94 -6.56 -17.12 1.61
CA ASP A 94 -6.36 -15.67 1.49
C ASP A 94 -5.91 -14.94 2.77
N ILE A 95 -5.80 -15.65 3.89
CA ILE A 95 -5.66 -14.98 5.18
C ILE A 95 -4.20 -14.93 5.67
N LYS A 96 -3.42 -15.98 5.44
CA LYS A 96 -1.99 -16.00 5.83
C LYS A 96 -1.06 -15.49 4.72
N ALA A 97 -1.59 -15.18 3.54
CA ALA A 97 -0.78 -14.73 2.42
C ALA A 97 -0.17 -13.34 2.71
N PRO A 98 1.14 -13.15 2.43
CA PRO A 98 1.74 -11.83 2.54
C PRO A 98 1.07 -10.88 1.54
N ARG A 99 0.86 -9.62 1.95
CA ARG A 99 0.21 -8.60 1.13
C ARG A 99 1.22 -7.51 0.79
N CYS A 100 1.10 -6.90 -0.38
CA CYS A 100 1.86 -5.70 -0.64
C CYS A 100 1.58 -4.63 0.43
N LYS A 101 2.63 -3.91 0.82
CA LYS A 101 2.55 -2.76 1.74
C LYS A 101 1.57 -1.71 1.22
N ASP A 102 1.07 -0.86 2.11
CA ASP A 102 0.12 0.19 1.77
C ASP A 102 0.61 1.03 0.57
N GLY A 103 -0.27 1.27 -0.39
CA GLY A 103 0.05 1.97 -1.65
C GLY A 103 0.55 1.07 -2.80
N LEU A 104 0.99 -0.15 -2.51
CA LEU A 104 1.41 -1.12 -3.52
C LEU A 104 0.25 -2.05 -3.91
N LYS A 105 0.21 -2.47 -5.19
CA LYS A 105 -0.72 -3.51 -5.67
C LYS A 105 0.02 -4.66 -6.32
N CYS A 106 -0.51 -5.87 -6.12
CA CYS A 106 0.02 -7.08 -6.74
C CYS A 106 -0.42 -7.20 -8.21
N ILE A 107 0.51 -6.99 -9.15
CA ILE A 107 0.27 -7.12 -10.59
C ILE A 107 1.40 -7.91 -11.23
N ASN A 108 1.06 -8.84 -12.13
CA ASN A 108 2.01 -9.70 -12.83
C ASN A 108 2.99 -10.40 -11.87
N GLY A 109 2.49 -10.76 -10.68
CA GLY A 109 3.26 -11.44 -9.66
C GLY A 109 4.23 -10.55 -8.88
N LYS A 110 4.15 -9.22 -8.96
CA LYS A 110 5.01 -8.28 -8.22
C LYS A 110 4.25 -7.10 -7.59
N CYS A 111 4.72 -6.64 -6.44
CA CYS A 111 4.23 -5.43 -5.81
C CYS A 111 4.76 -4.19 -6.52
N SER A 112 3.89 -3.31 -7.01
CA SER A 112 4.27 -2.10 -7.77
C SER A 112 3.48 -0.87 -7.34
N GLN A 113 4.11 0.31 -7.46
CA GLN A 113 3.54 1.62 -7.10
C GLN A 113 2.50 2.10 -8.12
N ALA A 114 1.59 2.99 -7.71
CA ALA A 114 0.41 3.30 -8.50
C ALA A 114 0.70 4.05 -9.80
N CYS A 115 1.62 5.03 -9.78
CA CYS A 115 1.93 5.85 -10.95
C CYS A 115 2.66 5.04 -12.02
N SER A 116 3.72 4.30 -11.67
CA SER A 116 4.41 3.42 -12.62
C SER A 116 3.47 2.39 -13.25
N ARG A 117 2.56 1.80 -12.46
CA ARG A 117 1.53 0.90 -12.99
C ARG A 117 0.61 1.59 -13.99
N HIS A 118 0.22 2.84 -13.72
CA HIS A 118 -0.64 3.61 -14.60
C HIS A 118 0.06 3.92 -15.92
N LEU A 119 1.31 4.39 -15.86
CA LEU A 119 2.12 4.65 -17.05
C LEU A 119 2.41 3.39 -17.88
N ASP A 120 2.69 2.25 -17.23
CA ASP A 120 2.88 0.98 -17.93
C ASP A 120 1.62 0.53 -18.69
N TYR A 121 0.44 0.72 -18.09
CA TYR A 121 -0.84 0.43 -18.73
C TYR A 121 -1.12 1.37 -19.91
N LEU A 122 -0.86 2.66 -19.74
CA LEU A 122 -0.99 3.66 -20.79
C LEU A 122 -0.04 3.37 -21.96
N ASN A 123 1.20 2.96 -21.68
CA ASN A 123 2.18 2.57 -22.69
C ASN A 123 1.70 1.34 -23.48
N GLN A 124 1.21 0.31 -22.79
CA GLN A 124 0.69 -0.90 -23.45
C GLN A 124 -0.57 -0.63 -24.29
N SER A 125 -1.43 0.27 -23.86
CA SER A 125 -2.69 0.58 -24.56
C SER A 125 -2.50 1.54 -25.73
N MET A 126 -1.62 2.53 -25.61
CA MET A 126 -1.42 3.58 -26.62
C MET A 126 -0.23 3.31 -27.56
N GLY A 127 0.66 2.39 -27.20
CA GLY A 127 1.85 2.07 -28.00
C GLY A 127 2.69 3.31 -28.32
N ILE A 128 2.97 3.55 -29.60
CA ILE A 128 3.80 4.69 -30.03
C ILE A 128 3.22 6.05 -29.59
N SER A 129 1.89 6.17 -29.52
CA SER A 129 1.22 7.42 -29.12
C SER A 129 1.51 7.80 -27.67
N PHE A 130 1.90 6.85 -26.81
CA PHE A 130 2.27 7.12 -25.42
C PHE A 130 3.43 8.13 -25.32
N ASN A 131 4.43 8.01 -26.20
CA ASN A 131 5.62 8.88 -26.19
C ASN A 131 5.33 10.31 -26.66
N ILE A 132 4.17 10.55 -27.27
CA ILE A 132 3.78 11.83 -27.87
C ILE A 132 2.77 12.56 -26.97
N HIS A 133 2.05 11.82 -26.12
CA HIS A 133 1.10 12.39 -25.18
C HIS A 133 1.77 12.78 -23.86
N PRO A 134 1.47 13.98 -23.31
CA PRO A 134 1.90 14.34 -21.98
C PRO A 134 1.36 13.34 -20.96
N GLN A 135 2.26 12.82 -20.14
CA GLN A 135 1.97 11.82 -19.12
C GLN A 135 1.95 12.46 -17.73
N GLU A 136 1.36 11.75 -16.79
CA GLU A 136 1.57 12.01 -15.37
C GLU A 136 3.03 11.77 -15.00
N HIS A 137 3.55 12.55 -14.06
CA HIS A 137 4.93 12.46 -13.58
C HIS A 137 4.98 11.52 -12.39
N CYS A 138 5.91 10.56 -12.43
CA CYS A 138 6.15 9.66 -11.32
C CYS A 138 7.47 10.00 -10.64
N THR A 139 7.52 9.83 -9.32
CA THR A 139 8.77 9.85 -8.57
C THR A 139 9.69 8.72 -9.06
N LYS A 140 10.98 8.78 -8.67
CA LYS A 140 11.93 7.70 -8.96
C LYS A 140 11.52 6.34 -8.40
N THR A 141 10.71 6.32 -7.34
CA THR A 141 10.19 5.08 -6.75
C THR A 141 8.99 4.53 -7.52
N GLY A 142 8.28 5.39 -8.26
CA GLY A 142 7.09 5.03 -9.04
C GLY A 142 5.74 5.49 -8.50
N ASP A 143 5.74 6.40 -7.51
CA ASP A 143 4.57 7.04 -6.92
C ASP A 143 4.25 8.29 -7.72
N PHE A 144 3.06 8.87 -7.57
CA PHE A 144 2.75 10.12 -8.26
C PHE A 144 3.60 11.25 -7.66
N GLU A 145 4.26 12.03 -8.52
CA GLU A 145 4.80 13.31 -8.05
C GLU A 145 3.66 14.20 -7.57
N ARG A 146 3.90 14.97 -6.51
CA ARG A 146 2.79 15.72 -5.92
C ARG A 146 2.27 16.82 -6.84
N LEU A 147 3.15 17.49 -7.57
CA LEU A 147 2.73 18.44 -8.58
C LEU A 147 2.61 17.74 -9.92
N GLN A 148 1.39 17.65 -10.44
CA GLN A 148 1.12 17.12 -11.78
C GLN A 148 0.85 18.28 -12.72
N CYS A 149 1.67 18.42 -13.75
CA CYS A 149 1.44 19.34 -14.85
C CYS A 149 1.36 18.56 -16.16
N ILE A 150 0.14 18.45 -16.70
CA ILE A 150 -0.17 17.74 -17.94
C ILE A 150 -0.65 18.77 -18.95
N LYS A 151 0.13 18.99 -20.02
CA LYS A 151 -0.06 20.11 -20.97
C LYS A 151 0.03 21.45 -20.24
N ASP A 152 -1.03 22.25 -20.28
CA ASP A 152 -1.11 23.59 -19.68
C ASP A 152 -1.86 23.59 -18.34
N LEU A 153 -2.25 22.42 -17.82
CA LEU A 153 -3.01 22.28 -16.59
C LEU A 153 -2.13 21.66 -15.49
N CYS A 154 -2.14 22.28 -14.33
CA CYS A 154 -1.41 21.84 -13.15
C CYS A 154 -2.35 21.65 -11.96
N TYR A 155 -2.05 20.66 -11.12
CA TYR A 155 -2.78 20.34 -9.88
C TYR A 155 -1.86 19.61 -8.90
N CYS A 156 -2.30 19.54 -7.63
CA CYS A 156 -1.65 18.71 -6.63
C CYS A 156 -2.35 17.35 -6.61
N ALA A 157 -1.58 16.27 -6.75
CA ALA A 157 -2.05 14.90 -6.71
C ALA A 157 -1.71 14.25 -5.37
N ASN A 158 -2.57 13.35 -4.92
CA ASN A 158 -2.24 12.41 -3.87
C ASN A 158 -1.10 11.49 -4.35
N PRO A 159 0.05 11.42 -3.67
CA PRO A 159 1.19 10.64 -4.16
C PRO A 159 0.94 9.14 -4.31
N ILE A 160 -0.02 8.59 -3.55
CA ILE A 160 -0.33 7.15 -3.55
C ILE A 160 -1.44 6.83 -4.56
N THR A 161 -2.50 7.62 -4.61
CA THR A 161 -3.70 7.32 -5.42
C THR A 161 -3.70 8.02 -6.78
N GLY A 162 -3.00 9.15 -6.90
CA GLY A 162 -3.04 10.03 -8.06
C GLY A 162 -4.26 10.95 -8.08
N GLU A 163 -5.13 10.88 -7.08
CA GLU A 163 -6.34 11.70 -6.99
C GLU A 163 -6.00 13.18 -6.86
N VAL A 164 -6.83 14.03 -7.46
CA VAL A 164 -6.65 15.49 -7.41
C VAL A 164 -7.02 16.00 -6.02
N GLU A 165 -6.07 16.61 -5.30
CA GLU A 165 -6.24 17.15 -3.95
C GLU A 165 -6.31 18.69 -3.91
N SER A 166 -6.22 19.35 -5.06
CA SER A 166 -6.29 20.81 -5.16
C SER A 166 -7.13 21.27 -6.34
N ARG A 167 -7.22 22.59 -6.53
CA ARG A 167 -7.79 23.14 -7.76
C ARG A 167 -6.89 22.83 -8.95
N ILE A 168 -7.49 22.63 -10.11
CA ILE A 168 -6.77 22.57 -11.39
C ILE A 168 -6.59 24.00 -11.89
N VAL A 169 -5.35 24.40 -12.17
CA VAL A 169 -5.00 25.74 -12.65
C VAL A 169 -4.23 25.65 -13.94
N LYS A 170 -4.18 26.75 -14.71
CA LYS A 170 -3.21 26.83 -15.81
C LYS A 170 -1.79 26.98 -15.28
N THR A 171 -0.78 26.56 -16.03
CA THR A 171 0.64 26.71 -15.66
C THR A 171 1.00 28.14 -15.25
N ALA A 172 0.41 29.17 -15.89
CA ALA A 172 0.61 30.58 -15.52
C ALA A 172 0.15 30.94 -14.09
N TYR A 173 -0.64 30.09 -13.44
CA TYR A 173 -1.15 30.26 -12.08
C TYR A 173 -0.66 29.14 -11.14
N ILE A 174 0.44 28.45 -11.48
CA ILE A 174 0.98 27.36 -10.66
C ILE A 174 1.34 27.80 -9.23
N SER A 175 1.74 29.07 -9.06
CA SER A 175 1.96 29.74 -7.76
C SER A 175 0.73 29.78 -6.86
N LYS A 176 -0.43 29.39 -7.36
CA LYS A 176 -1.70 29.35 -6.64
C LYS A 176 -2.07 27.95 -6.12
N LEU A 177 -1.19 26.96 -6.33
CA LEU A 177 -1.37 25.60 -5.83
C LEU A 177 -0.72 25.40 -4.44
N PRO A 178 -1.32 24.56 -3.57
CA PRO A 178 -0.87 24.34 -2.19
C PRO A 178 0.21 23.25 -2.01
N CYS A 179 0.77 22.70 -3.09
CA CYS A 179 1.89 21.76 -3.03
C CYS A 179 3.21 22.54 -3.17
N TYR A 180 3.47 23.39 -2.17
CA TYR A 180 4.41 24.50 -2.22
C TYR A 180 5.86 24.07 -2.54
N CYS A 181 6.41 23.09 -1.82
CA CYS A 181 7.78 22.63 -2.07
C CYS A 181 7.92 21.94 -3.44
N ALA A 182 6.96 21.08 -3.82
CA ALA A 182 6.96 20.42 -5.12
C ALA A 182 6.76 21.39 -6.30
N ARG A 183 6.15 22.55 -6.07
CA ARG A 183 6.06 23.63 -7.06
C ARG A 183 7.38 24.37 -7.20
N ASP A 184 8.01 24.69 -6.08
CA ASP A 184 9.19 25.55 -6.05
C ASP A 184 10.47 24.81 -6.48
N THR A 185 10.42 23.49 -6.65
CA THR A 185 11.48 22.71 -7.33
C THR A 185 11.50 22.90 -8.84
N ILE A 186 10.39 23.33 -9.46
CA ILE A 186 10.28 23.59 -10.90
C ILE A 186 10.69 25.02 -11.23
N ASP A 187 10.34 25.97 -10.37
CA ASP A 187 10.68 27.38 -10.55
C ASP A 187 12.14 27.61 -10.10
N SER A 188 13.04 27.87 -11.04
CA SER A 188 14.48 28.06 -10.79
C SER A 188 14.82 29.34 -10.00
N LEU A 189 13.88 29.85 -9.20
CA LEU A 189 14.07 30.91 -8.22
C LEU A 189 14.85 30.32 -7.03
N ARG A 190 16.17 30.34 -7.21
CA ARG A 190 17.28 29.88 -6.36
C ARG A 190 17.20 30.09 -4.84
N GLN A 191 16.21 30.83 -4.33
CA GLN A 191 16.07 31.08 -2.90
C GLN A 191 15.48 29.89 -2.14
N TYR A 192 14.62 29.09 -2.77
CA TYR A 192 13.93 27.96 -2.13
C TYR A 192 14.41 26.57 -2.58
N SER A 193 15.24 26.49 -3.62
CA SER A 193 15.77 25.22 -4.16
C SER A 193 16.67 24.44 -3.18
N MET A 194 17.04 25.05 -2.06
CA MET A 194 17.80 24.40 -0.99
C MET A 194 16.90 23.81 0.09
N LEU A 195 15.65 24.24 0.21
CA LEU A 195 14.74 23.76 1.26
C LEU A 195 14.37 22.29 1.05
N GLN A 196 14.32 21.56 2.16
CA GLN A 196 13.95 20.15 2.22
C GLN A 196 12.44 20.01 2.08
N CYS A 197 11.99 19.15 1.17
CA CYS A 197 10.59 18.76 1.08
C CYS A 197 10.34 17.48 1.91
N GLU A 198 9.11 17.34 2.40
CA GLU A 198 8.61 16.05 2.90
C GLU A 198 8.29 15.09 1.74
N SER A 199 8.05 13.81 2.06
CA SER A 199 7.65 12.79 1.08
C SER A 199 6.38 13.14 0.32
N PHE A 200 5.52 13.96 0.93
CA PHE A 200 4.32 14.51 0.31
C PHE A 200 4.55 15.92 -0.24
N GLY A 201 5.75 16.35 -0.63
CA GLY A 201 5.96 17.59 -1.40
C GLY A 201 5.51 18.92 -0.76
N ASN A 202 5.19 18.93 0.54
CA ASN A 202 5.16 20.14 1.36
C ASN A 202 6.58 20.49 1.79
N TYR A 203 6.80 21.74 2.22
CA TYR A 203 8.02 22.08 2.91
C TYR A 203 8.09 21.31 4.22
N ARG A 204 9.24 20.70 4.49
CA ARG A 204 9.53 20.25 5.85
C ARG A 204 9.58 21.48 6.74
N ARG A 205 8.89 21.47 7.87
CA ARG A 205 8.83 22.67 8.72
C ARG A 205 10.16 23.01 9.34
N LEU A 206 10.90 22.01 9.83
CA LEU A 206 12.27 22.19 10.25
C LEU A 206 13.23 22.12 9.06
N GLN A 207 13.91 23.23 8.78
CA GLN A 207 14.93 23.33 7.75
C GLN A 207 16.30 23.49 8.43
N CYS A 208 17.17 22.50 8.27
CA CYS A 208 18.52 22.53 8.82
C CYS A 208 19.56 22.46 7.70
N PHE A 209 20.43 23.48 7.67
CA PHE A 209 21.55 23.62 6.76
C PHE A 209 22.85 23.65 7.55
N GLU A 210 23.84 22.88 7.11
CA GLU A 210 25.09 22.69 7.85
C GLU A 210 24.79 22.21 9.30
N GLU A 211 25.79 22.08 10.17
CA GLU A 211 25.56 21.44 11.47
C GLU A 211 24.79 22.31 12.48
N ASP A 212 24.73 23.64 12.26
CA ASP A 212 24.29 24.63 13.25
C ASP A 212 23.21 25.63 12.80
N MET A 213 22.80 25.65 11.53
CA MET A 213 21.82 26.62 11.03
C MET A 213 20.46 25.97 10.77
N CYS A 214 19.60 25.97 11.79
CA CYS A 214 18.22 25.51 11.66
C CYS A 214 17.23 26.68 11.73
N PHE A 215 16.16 26.59 10.94
CA PHE A 215 15.06 27.53 10.98
C PHE A 215 13.72 26.83 10.70
N CYS A 216 12.66 27.39 11.25
CA CYS A 216 11.29 26.96 10.93
C CYS A 216 10.79 27.73 9.71
N VAL A 217 10.12 27.02 8.81
CA VAL A 217 9.39 27.61 7.69
C VAL A 217 7.89 27.37 7.81
N ASP A 218 7.10 28.26 7.22
CA ASP A 218 5.66 28.05 7.06
C ASP A 218 5.33 27.19 5.82
N ASP A 219 4.03 27.07 5.53
CA ASP A 219 3.55 26.26 4.41
C ASP A 219 4.04 26.80 3.05
N ASP A 220 4.32 28.11 2.94
CA ASP A 220 4.84 28.76 1.73
C ASP A 220 6.38 28.71 1.64
N GLY A 221 7.06 28.23 2.69
CA GLY A 221 8.51 28.11 2.77
C GLY A 221 9.20 29.34 3.37
N ASP A 222 8.44 30.31 3.86
CA ASP A 222 8.99 31.54 4.45
C ASP A 222 9.56 31.28 5.84
N ILE A 223 10.74 31.85 6.13
CA ILE A 223 11.41 31.69 7.42
C ILE A 223 10.66 32.48 8.49
N ILE A 224 9.95 31.77 9.36
CA ILE A 224 9.16 32.36 10.47
C ILE A 224 9.96 32.43 11.78
N TYR A 225 10.97 31.58 11.94
CA TYR A 225 11.78 31.53 13.16
C TYR A 225 13.19 31.02 12.87
N ARG A 226 14.21 31.73 13.33
CA ARG A 226 15.61 31.30 13.24
C ARG A 226 16.07 30.77 14.59
N MET A 227 16.55 29.53 14.60
CA MET A 227 17.08 28.91 15.81
C MET A 227 18.58 29.20 15.89
N TRP A 228 19.01 29.87 16.96
CA TRP A 228 20.42 30.08 17.25
C TRP A 228 20.80 29.15 18.40
N ASN A 229 21.88 28.38 18.23
CA ASN A 229 22.38 27.33 19.11
C ASN A 229 21.48 26.09 19.19
N LYS A 230 21.94 25.02 18.55
CA LYS A 230 21.38 23.67 18.63
C LYS A 230 21.54 23.16 20.07
N THR A 231 20.56 23.43 20.93
CA THR A 231 20.30 22.48 22.03
C THR A 231 19.86 21.18 21.37
N GLU A 232 20.45 20.06 21.76
CA GLU A 232 20.15 18.74 21.20
C GLU A 232 18.64 18.51 21.09
N GLU A 233 18.23 17.97 19.93
CA GLU A 233 16.87 17.56 19.56
C GLU A 233 15.85 18.70 19.31
N VAL A 234 16.06 19.46 18.23
CA VAL A 234 14.97 20.21 17.60
C VAL A 234 14.17 19.27 16.71
N GLU A 235 12.89 19.12 17.01
CA GLU A 235 11.94 18.30 16.24
C GLU A 235 10.96 19.16 15.44
N ASP A 236 10.42 18.62 14.34
CA ASP A 236 9.41 19.28 13.49
C ASP A 236 8.21 19.82 14.32
N LYS A 237 7.85 19.13 15.41
CA LYS A 237 6.77 19.53 16.33
C LYS A 237 6.98 20.92 16.95
N GLN A 238 8.22 21.32 17.23
CA GLN A 238 8.49 22.65 17.79
C GLN A 238 8.17 23.76 16.78
N CYS A 239 8.38 23.51 15.49
CA CYS A 239 7.99 24.45 14.44
C CYS A 239 6.46 24.52 14.28
N ASP A 240 5.73 23.42 14.48
CA ASP A 240 4.26 23.40 14.51
C ASP A 240 3.67 24.28 15.62
N ASP A 241 4.25 24.18 16.82
CA ASP A 241 3.83 24.96 17.99
C ASP A 241 4.07 26.47 17.75
N ILE A 242 5.22 26.83 17.15
CA ILE A 242 5.55 28.22 16.79
C ILE A 242 4.56 28.77 15.75
N LEU A 243 4.25 28.00 14.70
CA LEU A 243 3.25 28.37 13.70
C LEU A 243 1.89 28.63 14.34
N THR A 244 1.45 27.74 15.22
CA THR A 244 0.17 27.86 15.91
C THR A 244 0.09 29.15 16.71
N TYR A 245 1.16 29.51 17.43
CA TYR A 245 1.24 30.75 18.19
C TYR A 245 1.21 32.02 17.32
N LEU A 246 1.89 32.00 16.17
CA LEU A 246 2.00 33.17 15.29
C LEU A 246 0.71 33.47 14.52
N TYR A 247 0.02 32.43 14.03
CA TYR A 247 -1.15 32.60 13.16
C TYR A 247 -2.50 32.47 13.90
N ASN A 248 -2.51 31.93 15.12
CA ASN A 248 -3.69 31.91 16.00
C ASN A 248 -3.35 32.45 17.41
N PRO A 249 -2.98 33.74 17.54
CA PRO A 249 -2.77 34.34 18.85
C PRO A 249 -4.11 34.37 19.60
N SER A 250 -4.11 33.78 20.80
CA SER A 250 -5.26 33.76 21.72
C SER A 250 -5.66 35.17 22.17
#